data_AF-E3NLD0-F1
#
_entry.id   AF-E3NLD0-F1
#
_cell.length_a   1.000
_cell.length_b   1.000
_cell.length_c   1.000
_cell.angle_alpha   90.00
_cell.angle_beta   90.00
_cell.angle_gamma   90.00
#
_symmetry.space_group_name_H-M   'P 1'
#
loop_
_entity.id
_entity.type
_entity.pdbx_description
1 polymer ?
#
loop_
_entity_poly.entity_id
_entity_poly.type
_entity_poly.pdbx_seq_one_letter_code
_entity_poly.pdbx_strand_id
1 'polypeptide(L)'
;MSSPFPLLRLPRVFLFDVFLSLSIGEKIKLSLCSKKISTQINNARLYSQKVIVDLGRLCQKIEVSSENSKDAFKIFIPFNTGKITDIDIQQCRIEGVTVPVTTKPAKIITFWKNHPKGLLSVIRHLLKMFQCKISADISIYNSDLYQSIASELFDLQPEFKTLTIEFVGLKQHNLLFNQISSNFGLVQDLRIFSDGNLDFRPVFASWPQNIDIMNSVWFTLEYFLGCTCTTITLFHSNLENKDLDEILKNWKAGRFPNLEYLLVDSQFITNNETTILGMSLLELHGKDIQTDDGSKKATIRSRGQWIVISATKIE
;
A
#
# COMPACT_ATOMS: atom_id res chain seq x y z
N MET A 1 -33.94 -8.80 35.55
CA MET A 1 -32.61 -8.57 34.95
C MET A 1 -32.23 -9.84 34.20
N SER A 2 -31.90 -9.76 32.91
CA SER A 2 -31.43 -10.91 32.14
C SER A 2 -30.02 -11.32 32.60
N SER A 3 -29.78 -12.60 32.84
CA SER A 3 -28.41 -13.10 33.10
C SER A 3 -27.52 -12.87 31.87
N PRO A 4 -26.27 -12.42 32.05
CA PRO A 4 -25.37 -12.20 30.92
C PRO A 4 -25.06 -13.51 30.19
N PHE A 5 -25.08 -13.47 28.86
CA PHE A 5 -24.76 -14.64 28.03
C PHE A 5 -23.26 -14.99 28.17
N PRO A 6 -22.90 -16.21 28.57
CA PRO A 6 -21.52 -16.57 28.83
C PRO A 6 -20.77 -16.92 27.53
N LEU A 7 -20.51 -15.92 26.69
CA LEU A 7 -19.91 -16.08 25.36
C LEU A 7 -18.66 -16.98 25.38
N LEU A 8 -17.78 -16.80 26.36
CA LEU A 8 -16.53 -17.57 26.51
C LEU A 8 -16.71 -19.01 27.02
N ARG A 9 -17.93 -19.43 27.35
CA ARG A 9 -18.26 -20.82 27.72
C ARG A 9 -18.81 -21.62 26.54
N LEU A 10 -19.00 -20.98 25.39
CA LEU A 10 -19.41 -21.68 24.17
C LEU A 10 -18.32 -22.67 23.71
N PRO A 11 -18.72 -23.81 23.12
CA PRO A 11 -17.78 -24.65 22.38
C PRO A 11 -17.08 -23.85 21.28
N ARG A 12 -15.83 -24.20 21.01
CA ARG A 12 -14.93 -23.42 20.13
C ARG A 12 -15.52 -23.16 18.74
N VAL A 13 -16.22 -24.13 18.17
CA VAL A 13 -16.84 -24.02 16.83
C VAL A 13 -17.90 -22.91 16.83
N PHE A 14 -18.86 -22.96 17.74
CA PHE A 14 -19.89 -21.93 17.86
C PHE A 14 -19.31 -20.55 18.19
N LEU A 15 -18.24 -20.49 19.00
CA LEU A 15 -17.57 -19.23 19.27
C LEU A 15 -16.94 -18.62 18.00
N PHE A 16 -16.40 -19.47 17.12
CA PHE A 16 -15.85 -19.02 15.84
C PHE A 16 -16.97 -18.53 14.91
N ASP A 17 -18.09 -19.25 14.83
CA ASP A 17 -19.27 -18.83 14.06
C ASP A 17 -19.79 -17.45 14.53
N VAL A 18 -19.82 -17.22 15.85
CA VAL A 18 -20.16 -15.91 16.40
C VAL A 18 -19.17 -14.85 15.88
N PHE A 19 -17.86 -15.08 15.97
CA PHE A 19 -16.87 -14.12 15.47
C PHE A 19 -16.95 -13.89 13.96
N LEU A 20 -17.35 -14.89 13.17
CA LEU A 20 -17.58 -14.73 11.74
C LEU A 20 -18.79 -13.83 11.46
N SER A 21 -19.85 -13.91 12.27
CA SER A 21 -21.03 -13.07 12.11
C SER A 21 -20.85 -11.61 12.55
N LEU A 22 -19.80 -11.29 13.32
CA LEU A 22 -19.57 -9.93 13.79
C LEU A 22 -19.05 -9.03 12.67
N SER A 23 -19.62 -7.83 12.59
CA SER A 23 -19.04 -6.75 11.80
C SER A 23 -17.62 -6.40 12.30
N ILE A 24 -16.84 -5.72 11.44
CA ILE A 24 -15.49 -5.25 11.78
C ILE A 24 -15.51 -4.44 13.08
N GLY A 25 -16.45 -3.50 13.21
CA GLY A 25 -16.57 -2.64 14.37
C GLY A 25 -16.95 -3.39 15.64
N GLU A 26 -17.88 -4.33 15.57
CA GLU A 26 -18.25 -5.17 16.72
C GLU A 26 -17.08 -6.04 17.18
N LYS A 27 -16.36 -6.65 16.23
CA LYS A 27 -15.18 -7.47 16.54
C LYS A 27 -14.06 -6.65 17.19
N ILE A 28 -13.79 -5.44 16.70
CA ILE A 28 -12.84 -4.50 17.32
C ILE A 28 -13.28 -4.13 18.74
N LYS A 29 -14.54 -3.74 18.95
CA LYS A 29 -15.02 -3.39 20.29
C LYS A 29 -14.95 -4.58 21.24
N LEU A 30 -15.35 -5.76 20.77
CA LEU A 30 -15.34 -6.99 21.56
C LEU A 30 -13.92 -7.40 21.96
N SER A 31 -12.93 -7.22 21.08
CA SER A 31 -11.53 -7.53 21.41
C SER A 31 -10.94 -6.64 22.50
N LEU A 32 -11.49 -5.44 22.70
CA LEU A 32 -11.07 -4.52 23.76
C LEU A 32 -11.64 -4.90 25.14
N CYS A 33 -12.65 -5.77 25.21
CA CYS A 33 -13.31 -6.13 26.47
C CYS A 33 -12.43 -7.00 27.39
N SER A 34 -11.60 -7.90 26.84
CA SER A 34 -10.67 -8.70 27.65
C SER A 34 -9.56 -9.33 26.82
N LYS A 35 -8.43 -9.61 27.48
CA LYS A 35 -7.32 -10.38 26.88
C LYS A 35 -7.78 -11.76 26.38
N LYS A 36 -8.64 -12.43 27.15
CA LYS A 36 -9.14 -13.78 26.81
C LYS A 36 -9.95 -13.77 25.51
N ILE A 37 -10.84 -12.80 25.32
CA ILE A 37 -11.59 -12.64 24.07
C ILE A 37 -10.66 -12.30 22.91
N SER A 38 -9.74 -11.34 23.08
CA SER A 38 -8.77 -10.96 22.04
C SER A 38 -7.96 -12.17 21.55
N THR A 39 -7.51 -13.03 22.46
CA THR A 39 -6.82 -14.29 22.10
C THR A 39 -7.70 -15.22 21.28
N GLN A 40 -8.99 -15.36 21.63
CA GLN A 40 -9.90 -16.22 20.86
C GLN A 40 -10.18 -15.66 19.45
N ILE A 41 -10.29 -14.34 19.31
CA ILE A 41 -10.43 -13.69 17.99
C ILE A 41 -9.18 -13.92 17.14
N ASN A 42 -7.98 -13.74 17.71
CA ASN A 42 -6.73 -14.04 17.01
C ASN A 42 -6.67 -15.51 16.54
N ASN A 43 -7.08 -16.46 17.38
CA ASN A 43 -7.15 -17.88 16.99
C ASN A 43 -8.14 -18.16 15.85
N ALA A 44 -9.14 -17.31 15.66
CA ALA A 44 -10.12 -17.39 14.57
C ALA A 44 -9.74 -16.52 13.35
N ARG A 45 -8.61 -15.80 13.40
CA ARG A 45 -8.19 -14.81 12.38
C ARG A 45 -8.18 -15.37 10.96
N LEU A 46 -7.76 -16.62 10.80
CA LEU A 46 -7.67 -17.28 9.48
C LEU A 46 -9.03 -17.53 8.81
N TYR A 47 -10.10 -17.55 9.61
CA TYR A 47 -11.47 -17.70 9.13
C TYR A 47 -12.16 -16.33 8.96
N SER A 48 -11.59 -15.28 9.56
CA SER A 48 -12.17 -13.94 9.51
C SER A 48 -12.07 -13.32 8.11
N GLN A 49 -12.98 -12.39 7.82
CA GLN A 49 -12.93 -11.54 6.64
C GLN A 49 -11.56 -10.86 6.47
N LYS A 50 -11.12 -10.75 5.22
CA LYS A 50 -9.95 -9.96 4.84
C LYS A 50 -10.29 -8.48 4.90
N VAL A 51 -9.34 -7.70 5.40
CA VAL A 51 -9.55 -6.30 5.77
C VAL A 51 -8.44 -5.43 5.22
N ILE A 52 -8.77 -4.21 4.82
CA ILE A 52 -7.81 -3.15 4.51
C ILE A 52 -7.75 -2.21 5.72
N VAL A 53 -6.53 -1.98 6.20
CA VAL A 53 -6.24 -1.02 7.26
C VAL A 53 -5.61 0.22 6.63
N ASP A 54 -6.39 1.26 6.44
CA ASP A 54 -5.95 2.53 5.89
C ASP A 54 -5.51 3.47 7.01
N LEU A 55 -4.24 3.86 7.01
CA LEU A 55 -3.64 4.73 8.03
C LEU A 55 -3.85 6.24 7.73
N GLY A 56 -4.23 6.58 6.50
CA GLY A 56 -4.34 7.94 5.98
C GLY A 56 -3.05 8.78 6.09
N ARG A 57 -3.09 9.99 5.53
CA ARG A 57 -1.92 10.91 5.50
C ARG A 57 -1.42 11.39 6.86
N LEU A 58 -2.32 11.57 7.84
CA LEU A 58 -1.98 12.19 9.14
C LEU A 58 -1.82 11.20 10.29
N CYS A 59 -2.00 9.88 10.07
CA CYS A 59 -1.93 8.83 11.09
C CYS A 59 -2.79 9.06 12.36
N GLN A 60 -3.68 10.06 12.37
CA GLN A 60 -4.60 10.36 13.48
C GLN A 60 -5.87 9.53 13.42
N LYS A 61 -6.09 8.83 12.31
CA LYS A 61 -7.31 8.12 12.00
C LYS A 61 -6.95 6.90 11.17
N ILE A 62 -7.32 5.74 11.68
CA ILE A 62 -7.27 4.48 10.94
C ILE A 62 -8.68 4.16 10.47
N GLU A 63 -8.82 3.83 9.19
CA GLU A 63 -10.04 3.24 8.64
C GLU A 63 -9.84 1.75 8.42
N VAL A 64 -10.82 0.96 8.85
CA VAL A 64 -10.78 -0.50 8.77
C VAL A 64 -12.00 -0.94 7.98
N SER A 65 -11.78 -1.40 6.75
CA SER A 65 -12.85 -1.81 5.82
C SER A 65 -12.62 -3.23 5.33
N SER A 66 -13.68 -3.90 4.87
CA SER A 66 -13.53 -5.18 4.16
C SER A 66 -12.99 -4.90 2.76
N GLU A 67 -12.18 -5.82 2.21
CA GLU A 67 -11.71 -5.72 0.81
C GLU A 67 -12.87 -5.52 -0.21
N ASN A 68 -14.07 -6.01 0.13
CA ASN A 68 -15.25 -5.98 -0.74
C ASN A 68 -16.29 -4.91 -0.39
N SER A 69 -16.03 -4.04 0.60
CA SER A 69 -17.02 -3.04 1.04
C SER A 69 -16.39 -1.68 1.31
N LYS A 70 -17.15 -0.62 1.01
CA LYS A 70 -16.78 0.77 1.31
C LYS A 70 -17.12 1.16 2.76
N ASP A 71 -17.86 0.33 3.49
CA ASP A 71 -18.18 0.61 4.88
C ASP A 71 -16.95 0.39 5.77
N ALA A 72 -16.47 1.48 6.34
CA ALA A 72 -15.27 1.49 7.18
C ALA A 72 -15.61 1.79 8.64
N PHE A 73 -15.01 1.01 9.53
CA PHE A 73 -14.97 1.33 10.95
C PHE A 73 -13.76 2.23 11.25
N LYS A 74 -13.98 3.30 12.01
CA LYS A 74 -12.94 4.34 12.20
C LYS A 74 -12.32 4.26 13.60
N ILE A 75 -11.00 4.31 13.69
CA ILE A 75 -10.26 4.40 14.95
C ILE A 75 -9.53 5.73 14.97
N PHE A 76 -9.91 6.63 15.87
CA PHE A 76 -9.28 7.93 16.03
C PHE A 76 -8.23 7.88 17.14
N ILE A 77 -7.07 8.46 16.86
CA ILE A 77 -5.93 8.57 17.75
C ILE A 77 -5.57 10.06 17.80
N PRO A 78 -6.32 10.87 18.57
CA PRO A 78 -6.08 12.31 18.62
C PRO A 78 -4.71 12.61 19.23
N PHE A 79 -4.04 13.65 18.73
CA PHE A 79 -2.91 14.24 19.44
C PHE A 79 -3.40 14.80 20.78
N ASN A 80 -2.65 14.54 21.84
CA ASN A 80 -3.05 14.91 23.18
C ASN A 80 -3.01 16.44 23.36
N THR A 81 -4.15 17.11 23.17
CA THR A 81 -4.31 18.57 23.36
C THR A 81 -4.75 18.95 24.78
N GLY A 82 -4.74 18.01 25.73
CA GLY A 82 -4.81 18.30 27.17
C GLY A 82 -6.21 18.34 27.79
N LYS A 83 -7.30 18.16 27.04
CA LYS A 83 -8.65 18.01 27.62
C LYS A 83 -9.44 16.89 26.94
N ILE A 84 -9.64 15.80 27.67
CA ILE A 84 -10.61 14.76 27.29
C ILE A 84 -11.93 15.12 27.97
N THR A 85 -12.93 15.54 27.21
CA THR A 85 -14.24 15.99 27.73
C THR A 85 -15.35 14.97 27.49
N ASP A 86 -15.03 13.76 27.04
CA ASP A 86 -16.03 12.73 26.75
C ASP A 86 -16.53 12.05 28.03
N ILE A 87 -17.84 11.89 28.17
CA ILE A 87 -18.47 11.39 29.41
C ILE A 87 -18.40 9.85 29.49
N ASP A 88 -18.27 9.16 28.34
CA ASP A 88 -18.32 7.69 28.22
C ASP A 88 -16.93 7.02 28.13
N ILE A 89 -15.92 7.57 28.81
CA ILE A 89 -14.56 7.04 28.77
C ILE A 89 -14.47 5.73 29.54
N GLN A 90 -14.03 4.67 28.86
CA GLN A 90 -13.70 3.38 29.47
C GLN A 90 -12.19 3.15 29.42
N GLN A 91 -11.65 2.43 30.40
CA GLN A 91 -10.26 1.97 30.34
C GLN A 91 -10.20 0.61 29.65
N CYS A 92 -9.50 0.53 28.52
CA CYS A 92 -9.25 -0.71 27.80
C CYS A 92 -7.76 -1.03 27.80
N ARG A 93 -7.40 -2.30 27.57
CA ARG A 93 -6.01 -2.71 27.46
C ARG A 93 -5.68 -3.07 26.01
N ILE A 94 -4.82 -2.28 25.37
CA ILE A 94 -4.37 -2.49 23.98
C ILE A 94 -2.87 -2.74 24.02
N GLU A 95 -2.41 -3.88 23.47
CA GLU A 95 -0.99 -4.30 23.48
C GLU A 95 -0.33 -4.18 24.87
N GLY A 96 -1.08 -4.52 25.92
CA GLY A 96 -0.58 -4.48 27.29
C GLY A 96 -0.63 -3.11 27.97
N VAL A 97 -0.99 -2.04 27.25
CA VAL A 97 -1.11 -0.66 27.77
C VAL A 97 -2.57 -0.35 28.09
N THR A 98 -2.81 0.17 29.30
CA THR A 98 -4.13 0.68 29.68
C THR A 98 -4.34 2.06 29.09
N VAL A 99 -5.39 2.22 28.29
CA VAL A 99 -5.71 3.45 27.58
C VAL A 99 -7.17 3.85 27.76
N PRO A 100 -7.48 5.15 27.92
CA PRO A 100 -8.84 5.63 27.81
C PRO A 100 -9.37 5.44 26.39
N VAL A 101 -10.59 4.93 26.27
CA VAL A 101 -11.28 4.68 25.00
C VAL A 101 -12.72 5.17 25.10
N THR A 102 -13.15 5.94 24.10
CA THR A 102 -14.57 6.22 23.86
C THR A 102 -15.04 5.34 22.70
N THR A 103 -16.19 4.68 22.87
CA THR A 103 -16.80 3.87 21.81
C THR A 103 -18.09 4.52 21.30
N LYS A 104 -18.22 4.60 19.96
CA LYS A 104 -19.44 5.04 19.26
C LYS A 104 -19.84 3.96 18.23
N PRO A 105 -21.05 4.00 17.64
CA PRO A 105 -21.51 2.96 16.71
C PRO A 105 -20.53 2.66 15.58
N ALA A 106 -20.04 3.67 14.86
CA ALA A 106 -19.14 3.51 13.70
C ALA A 106 -17.67 3.87 13.97
N LYS A 107 -17.29 4.15 15.23
CA LYS A 107 -15.92 4.53 15.56
C LYS A 107 -15.52 4.25 17.01
N ILE A 108 -14.23 4.13 17.24
CA ILE A 108 -13.63 4.29 18.58
C ILE A 108 -12.65 5.47 18.57
N ILE A 109 -12.42 6.04 19.74
CA ILE A 109 -11.42 7.08 19.97
C ILE A 109 -10.51 6.57 21.10
N THR A 110 -9.21 6.43 20.85
CA THR A 110 -8.25 5.94 21.83
C THR A 110 -7.28 7.06 22.20
N PHE A 111 -7.15 7.36 23.48
CA PHE A 111 -6.35 8.50 23.95
C PHE A 111 -4.99 8.03 24.45
N TRP A 112 -3.93 8.47 23.78
CA TRP A 112 -2.56 8.04 24.06
C TRP A 112 -1.69 9.21 24.50
N LYS A 113 -0.88 9.01 25.54
CA LYS A 113 0.13 10.00 25.96
C LYS A 113 1.22 10.19 24.90
N ASN A 114 1.63 9.10 24.25
CA ASN A 114 2.58 9.09 23.16
C ASN A 114 1.84 8.60 21.90
N HIS A 115 1.65 9.51 20.94
CA HIS A 115 0.87 9.25 19.72
C HIS A 115 1.48 8.14 18.85
N PRO A 116 2.77 8.17 18.45
CA PRO A 116 3.42 7.07 17.71
C PRO A 116 3.21 5.70 18.35
N LYS A 117 3.46 5.61 19.66
CA LYS A 117 3.29 4.36 20.41
C LYS A 117 1.83 3.88 20.36
N GLY A 118 0.88 4.81 20.44
CA GLY A 118 -0.54 4.50 20.34
C GLY A 118 -0.94 3.98 18.97
N LEU A 119 -0.51 4.65 17.91
CA LEU A 119 -0.72 4.23 16.53
C LEU A 119 -0.21 2.81 16.30
N LEU A 120 1.07 2.56 16.61
CA LEU A 120 1.69 1.26 16.39
C LEU A 120 1.05 0.17 17.26
N SER A 121 0.59 0.51 18.47
CA SER A 121 -0.15 -0.44 19.32
C SER A 121 -1.49 -0.84 18.70
N VAL A 122 -2.22 0.12 18.12
CA VAL A 122 -3.47 -0.17 17.41
C VAL A 122 -3.21 -0.99 16.15
N ILE A 123 -2.20 -0.66 15.35
CA ILE A 123 -1.82 -1.41 14.15
C ILE A 123 -1.46 -2.86 14.51
N ARG A 124 -0.60 -3.07 15.53
CA ARG A 124 -0.24 -4.41 16.03
C ARG A 124 -1.47 -5.21 16.48
N HIS A 125 -2.42 -4.55 17.16
CA HIS A 125 -3.65 -5.18 17.59
C HIS A 125 -4.52 -5.61 16.40
N LEU A 126 -4.64 -4.77 15.37
CA LEU A 126 -5.39 -5.10 14.15
C LEU A 126 -4.75 -6.26 13.37
N LEU A 127 -3.42 -6.27 13.20
CA LEU A 127 -2.67 -7.35 12.54
C LEU A 127 -2.84 -8.71 13.25
N LYS A 128 -3.05 -8.71 14.58
CA LYS A 128 -3.36 -9.93 15.35
C LYS A 128 -4.81 -10.38 15.22
N MET A 129 -5.72 -9.50 14.83
CA MET A 129 -7.15 -9.81 14.78
C MET A 129 -7.63 -10.19 13.39
N PHE A 130 -7.03 -9.61 12.35
CA PHE A 130 -7.50 -9.74 10.98
C PHE A 130 -6.39 -10.25 10.07
N GLN A 131 -6.76 -10.99 9.04
CA GLN A 131 -5.94 -11.07 7.84
C GLN A 131 -6.10 -9.72 7.13
N CYS A 132 -5.11 -8.85 7.27
CA CYS A 132 -5.23 -7.53 6.69
C CYS A 132 -3.99 -7.11 5.92
N LYS A 133 -4.25 -6.24 4.95
CA LYS A 133 -3.24 -5.47 4.25
C LYS A 133 -3.32 -4.02 4.68
N ILE A 134 -2.19 -3.33 4.67
CA ILE A 134 -2.10 -1.93 5.05
C ILE A 134 -2.15 -1.05 3.82
N SER A 135 -2.94 0.02 3.88
CA SER A 135 -2.83 1.16 2.98
C SER A 135 -2.24 2.33 3.75
N ALA A 136 -1.15 2.91 3.25
CA ALA A 136 -0.44 3.97 3.96
C ALA A 136 0.05 5.05 2.98
N ASP A 137 -0.09 6.31 3.40
CA ASP A 137 0.54 7.45 2.77
C ASP A 137 1.68 7.94 3.66
N ILE A 138 2.91 7.74 3.21
CA ILE A 138 4.13 8.15 3.91
C ILE A 138 4.68 9.37 3.19
N SER A 139 4.41 10.54 3.76
CA SER A 139 5.13 11.75 3.37
C SER A 139 6.45 11.79 4.12
N ILE A 140 7.56 11.70 3.40
CA ILE A 140 8.90 11.80 3.96
C ILE A 140 9.20 13.29 4.18
N TYR A 141 8.60 13.85 5.23
CA TYR A 141 8.96 15.17 5.73
C TYR A 141 10.20 15.09 6.63
N ASN A 142 10.85 16.22 6.87
CA ASN A 142 11.90 16.37 7.90
C ASN A 142 11.32 16.39 9.32
N SER A 143 10.42 15.45 9.65
CA SER A 143 9.88 15.27 10.99
C SER A 143 10.26 13.88 11.48
N ASP A 144 11.13 13.85 12.49
CA ASP A 144 11.63 12.64 13.16
C ASP A 144 10.48 11.69 13.57
N LEU A 145 9.32 12.26 13.90
CA LEU A 145 8.13 11.52 14.29
C LEU A 145 7.61 10.58 13.19
N TYR A 146 7.44 11.09 11.97
CA TYR A 146 6.90 10.31 10.86
C TYR A 146 7.92 9.30 10.35
N GLN A 147 9.21 9.67 10.37
CA GLN A 147 10.29 8.75 10.03
C GLN A 147 10.35 7.56 11.01
N SER A 148 10.23 7.82 12.32
CA SER A 148 10.16 6.77 13.35
C SER A 148 8.95 5.86 13.17
N ILE A 149 7.76 6.44 12.90
CA ILE A 149 6.54 5.65 12.66
C ILE A 149 6.69 4.76 11.42
N ALA A 150 7.22 5.32 10.32
CA ALA A 150 7.46 4.56 9.09
C ALA A 150 8.44 3.41 9.34
N SER A 151 9.60 3.69 9.94
CA SER A 151 10.60 2.69 10.29
C SER A 151 10.00 1.54 11.12
N GLU A 152 9.33 1.86 12.23
CA GLU A 152 8.68 0.84 13.07
C GLU A 152 7.54 0.09 12.36
N LEU A 153 6.83 0.73 11.43
CA LEU A 153 5.78 0.08 10.64
C LEU A 153 6.37 -0.99 9.72
N PHE A 154 7.50 -0.72 9.06
CA PHE A 154 8.19 -1.70 8.21
C PHE A 154 8.84 -2.82 9.03
N ASP A 155 9.26 -2.55 10.27
CA ASP A 155 9.75 -3.60 11.18
C ASP A 155 8.64 -4.60 11.56
N LEU A 156 7.37 -4.24 11.43
CA LEU A 156 6.25 -5.18 11.58
C LEU A 156 6.10 -6.14 10.40
N GLN A 157 6.79 -5.87 9.28
CA GLN A 157 6.71 -6.64 8.03
C GLN A 157 5.26 -6.90 7.55
N PRO A 158 4.38 -5.88 7.49
CA PRO A 158 3.01 -6.10 7.04
C PRO A 158 2.95 -6.24 5.52
N GLU A 159 1.94 -6.96 5.03
CA GLU A 159 1.57 -6.87 3.62
C GLU A 159 0.90 -5.51 3.35
N PHE A 160 1.33 -4.82 2.29
CA PHE A 160 0.74 -3.56 1.88
C PHE A 160 -0.17 -3.75 0.67
N LYS A 161 -1.40 -3.23 0.78
CA LYS A 161 -2.28 -3.10 -0.36
C LYS A 161 -1.83 -1.92 -1.22
N THR A 162 -1.68 -0.75 -0.61
CA THR A 162 -1.20 0.45 -1.29
C THR A 162 -0.21 1.19 -0.41
N LEU A 163 0.93 1.54 -0.96
CA LEU A 163 1.91 2.38 -0.29
C LEU A 163 2.17 3.60 -1.16
N THR A 164 1.84 4.78 -0.65
CA THR A 164 2.19 6.04 -1.27
C THR A 164 3.40 6.62 -0.55
N ILE A 165 4.43 7.01 -1.30
CA ILE A 165 5.60 7.71 -0.80
C ILE A 165 5.64 9.09 -1.46
N GLU A 166 5.63 10.14 -0.64
CA GLU A 166 5.71 11.53 -1.10
C GLU A 166 7.04 12.12 -0.61
N PHE A 167 7.90 12.48 -1.56
CA PHE A 167 9.13 13.23 -1.31
C PHE A 167 8.82 14.72 -1.38
N VAL A 168 9.06 15.42 -0.27
CA VAL A 168 8.89 16.87 -0.18
C VAL A 168 10.18 17.49 0.35
N GLY A 169 10.92 18.17 -0.52
CA GLY A 169 12.19 18.83 -0.18
C GLY A 169 13.46 17.98 -0.30
N LEU A 170 14.59 18.67 -0.48
CA LEU A 170 15.82 18.14 -1.08
C LEU A 170 16.87 17.54 -0.13
N LYS A 171 16.62 17.38 1.18
CA LYS A 171 17.72 17.09 2.13
C LYS A 171 17.59 15.76 2.90
N GLN A 172 18.44 14.81 2.49
CA GLN A 172 18.88 13.62 3.25
C GLN A 172 17.80 12.58 3.62
N HIS A 173 17.08 12.07 2.62
CA HIS A 173 16.06 11.02 2.82
C HIS A 173 16.49 9.61 2.38
N ASN A 174 17.77 9.42 2.05
CA ASN A 174 18.28 8.16 1.49
C ASN A 174 18.17 6.97 2.47
N LEU A 175 18.43 7.17 3.77
CA LEU A 175 18.46 6.05 4.73
C LEU A 175 17.09 5.43 4.98
N LEU A 176 16.09 6.25 5.29
CA LEU A 176 14.72 5.76 5.50
C LEU A 176 14.17 5.15 4.21
N PHE A 177 14.42 5.78 3.06
CA PHE A 177 13.98 5.23 1.79
C PHE A 177 14.59 3.85 1.53
N ASN A 178 15.89 3.65 1.77
CA ASN A 178 16.53 2.34 1.59
C ASN A 178 15.97 1.28 2.55
N GLN A 179 15.60 1.66 3.77
CA GLN A 179 14.90 0.75 4.69
C GLN A 179 13.53 0.35 4.13
N ILE A 180 12.76 1.32 3.63
CA ILE A 180 11.44 1.10 3.03
C ILE A 180 11.55 0.23 1.77
N SER A 181 12.47 0.57 0.87
CA SER A 181 12.60 -0.06 -0.45
C SER A 181 13.06 -1.51 -0.39
N SER A 182 13.74 -1.90 0.68
CA SER A 182 14.09 -3.32 0.92
C SER A 182 12.85 -4.22 1.06
N ASN A 183 11.70 -3.64 1.43
CA ASN A 183 10.45 -4.36 1.70
C ASN A 183 9.40 -4.21 0.59
N PHE A 184 9.74 -3.67 -0.58
CA PHE A 184 8.77 -3.46 -1.65
C PHE A 184 8.15 -4.74 -2.22
N GLY A 185 8.78 -5.90 -2.04
CA GLY A 185 8.17 -7.20 -2.35
C GLY A 185 6.92 -7.53 -1.52
N LEU A 186 6.69 -6.83 -0.40
CA LEU A 186 5.47 -6.92 0.40
C LEU A 186 4.37 -5.95 -0.07
N VAL A 187 4.66 -5.12 -1.07
CA VAL A 187 3.77 -4.06 -1.55
C VAL A 187 3.11 -4.49 -2.85
N GLN A 188 1.78 -4.44 -2.87
CA GLN A 188 1.03 -4.67 -4.10
C GLN A 188 1.06 -3.43 -5.00
N ASP A 189 0.54 -2.30 -4.53
CA ASP A 189 0.45 -1.05 -5.30
C ASP A 189 1.38 0.01 -4.70
N LEU A 190 2.51 0.31 -5.34
CA LEU A 190 3.43 1.37 -4.93
C LEU A 190 3.19 2.64 -5.75
N ARG A 191 3.01 3.77 -5.05
CA ARG A 191 2.94 5.10 -5.65
C ARG A 191 4.07 5.96 -5.12
N ILE A 192 4.80 6.62 -6.00
CA ILE A 192 5.86 7.55 -5.62
C ILE A 192 5.56 8.91 -6.23
N PHE A 193 5.59 9.96 -5.39
CA PHE A 193 5.43 11.34 -5.79
C PHE A 193 6.66 12.13 -5.35
N SER A 194 7.20 12.98 -6.23
CA SER A 194 8.32 13.86 -5.92
C SER A 194 8.09 15.26 -6.48
N ASP A 195 8.27 16.29 -5.64
CA ASP A 195 8.14 17.70 -6.03
C ASP A 195 9.33 18.23 -6.86
N GLY A 196 10.41 17.47 -6.95
CA GLY A 196 11.59 17.79 -7.74
C GLY A 196 12.44 16.55 -8.09
N ASN A 197 13.58 16.78 -8.72
CA ASN A 197 14.54 15.72 -8.97
C ASN A 197 15.11 15.24 -7.64
N LEU A 198 15.20 13.92 -7.46
CA LEU A 198 15.88 13.35 -6.31
C LEU A 198 17.38 13.56 -6.47
N ASP A 199 18.04 14.06 -5.42
CA ASP A 199 19.50 14.18 -5.35
C ASP A 199 20.19 12.81 -5.15
N PHE A 200 19.42 11.72 -5.07
CA PHE A 200 19.92 10.37 -4.93
C PHE A 200 19.14 9.40 -5.83
N ARG A 201 19.70 8.21 -6.04
CA ARG A 201 19.10 7.16 -6.87
C ARG A 201 18.51 6.05 -5.96
N PRO A 202 17.18 5.93 -5.86
CA PRO A 202 16.47 4.89 -5.10
C PRO A 202 16.93 3.44 -5.37
N VAL A 203 17.47 2.70 -4.40
CA VAL A 203 17.83 1.28 -4.64
C VAL A 203 16.65 0.35 -4.31
N PHE A 204 16.29 -0.53 -5.24
CA PHE A 204 15.21 -1.50 -5.09
C PHE A 204 15.81 -2.90 -4.90
N ALA A 205 15.66 -3.50 -3.71
CA ALA A 205 16.07 -4.89 -3.48
C ALA A 205 15.00 -5.89 -3.97
N SER A 206 13.75 -5.45 -4.01
CA SER A 206 12.60 -6.18 -4.51
C SER A 206 11.64 -5.19 -5.17
N TRP A 207 10.71 -5.72 -5.97
CA TRP A 207 9.75 -4.91 -6.73
C TRP A 207 8.33 -5.21 -6.27
N PRO A 208 7.45 -4.20 -6.22
CA PRO A 208 6.04 -4.39 -5.98
C PRO A 208 5.35 -4.95 -7.24
N GLN A 209 4.08 -5.35 -7.10
CA GLN A 209 3.31 -5.81 -8.25
C GLN A 209 3.04 -4.67 -9.25
N ASN A 210 2.68 -3.50 -8.75
CA ASN A 210 2.33 -2.34 -9.57
C ASN A 210 3.12 -1.11 -9.08
N ILE A 211 3.69 -0.36 -10.03
CA ILE A 211 4.36 0.92 -9.75
C ILE A 211 3.69 2.07 -10.51
N ASP A 212 3.49 3.17 -9.80
CA ASP A 212 3.09 4.46 -10.35
C ASP A 212 4.04 5.54 -9.81
N ILE A 213 4.85 6.11 -10.69
CA ILE A 213 5.89 7.06 -10.31
C ILE A 213 5.63 8.38 -11.01
N MET A 214 5.19 9.36 -10.24
CA MET A 214 5.14 10.75 -10.65
C MET A 214 6.53 11.37 -10.55
N ASN A 215 6.96 12.07 -11.60
CA ASN A 215 8.32 12.60 -11.71
C ASN A 215 9.40 11.51 -11.68
N SER A 216 9.36 10.67 -12.71
CA SER A 216 10.19 9.47 -12.89
C SER A 216 11.52 9.74 -13.59
N VAL A 217 12.05 10.97 -13.53
CA VAL A 217 13.34 11.38 -14.14
C VAL A 217 14.51 10.48 -13.73
N TRP A 218 14.51 9.98 -12.49
CA TRP A 218 15.54 9.09 -11.94
C TRP A 218 15.34 7.61 -12.31
N PHE A 219 14.19 7.24 -12.89
CA PHE A 219 13.87 5.88 -13.30
C PHE A 219 14.46 5.58 -14.68
N THR A 220 15.65 4.98 -14.68
CA THR A 220 16.42 4.65 -15.88
C THR A 220 15.99 3.34 -16.54
N LEU A 221 16.47 3.10 -17.76
CA LEU A 221 16.34 1.82 -18.45
C LEU A 221 16.85 0.63 -17.61
N GLU A 222 17.95 0.80 -16.88
CA GLU A 222 18.48 -0.22 -15.97
C GLU A 222 17.46 -0.65 -14.90
N TYR A 223 16.72 0.30 -14.31
CA TYR A 223 15.64 -0.04 -13.39
C TYR A 223 14.53 -0.81 -14.08
N PHE A 224 14.17 -0.38 -15.30
CA PHE A 224 13.13 -1.04 -16.07
C PHE A 224 13.50 -2.50 -16.34
N LEU A 225 14.72 -2.75 -16.82
CA LEU A 225 15.22 -4.09 -17.14
C LEU A 225 15.28 -5.01 -15.89
N GLY A 226 15.45 -4.43 -14.69
CA GLY A 226 15.44 -5.16 -13.43
C GLY A 226 14.07 -5.32 -12.76
N CYS A 227 13.03 -4.62 -13.20
CA CYS A 227 11.70 -4.65 -12.59
C CYS A 227 10.93 -5.91 -13.00
N THR A 228 10.27 -6.53 -12.02
CA THR A 228 9.43 -7.73 -12.21
C THR A 228 7.94 -7.42 -12.13
N CYS A 229 7.60 -6.13 -12.23
CA CYS A 229 6.28 -5.57 -12.01
C CYS A 229 5.31 -5.95 -13.15
N THR A 230 4.02 -6.04 -12.83
CA THR A 230 2.93 -6.31 -13.78
C THR A 230 2.45 -5.03 -14.46
N THR A 231 2.34 -3.95 -13.69
CA THR A 231 1.92 -2.64 -14.16
C THR A 231 3.00 -1.63 -13.85
N ILE A 232 3.41 -0.86 -14.85
CA ILE A 232 4.38 0.21 -14.72
C ILE A 232 3.80 1.49 -15.30
N THR A 233 3.72 2.54 -14.50
CA THR A 233 3.28 3.87 -14.92
C THR A 233 4.35 4.89 -14.54
N LEU A 234 4.93 5.56 -15.53
CA LEU A 234 6.02 6.52 -15.36
C LEU A 234 5.58 7.86 -15.95
N PHE A 235 5.43 8.88 -15.10
CA PHE A 235 5.14 10.25 -15.54
C PHE A 235 6.38 11.12 -15.48
N HIS A 236 6.49 12.08 -16.41
CA HIS A 236 7.64 12.98 -16.53
C HIS A 236 8.99 12.23 -16.48
N SER A 237 9.10 11.17 -17.28
CA SER A 237 10.29 10.34 -17.37
C SER A 237 11.37 10.98 -18.25
N ASN A 238 12.61 10.51 -18.09
CA ASN A 238 13.71 10.80 -19.03
C ASN A 238 13.91 9.69 -20.07
N LEU A 239 13.10 8.64 -20.08
CA LEU A 239 13.18 7.59 -21.09
C LEU A 239 12.87 8.16 -22.48
N GLU A 240 13.79 7.92 -23.42
CA GLU A 240 13.69 8.36 -24.81
C GLU A 240 13.35 7.19 -25.74
N ASN A 241 13.15 7.47 -27.03
CA ASN A 241 12.77 6.45 -28.01
C ASN A 241 13.73 5.25 -28.05
N LYS A 242 15.05 5.45 -27.87
CA LYS A 242 16.02 4.33 -27.89
C LYS A 242 15.81 3.38 -26.71
N ASP A 243 15.44 3.92 -25.54
CA ASP A 243 15.18 3.12 -24.35
C ASP A 243 13.89 2.32 -24.54
N LEU A 244 12.85 2.95 -25.12
CA LEU A 244 11.60 2.28 -25.47
C LEU A 244 11.79 1.18 -26.53
N ASP A 245 12.67 1.41 -27.51
CA ASP A 245 13.04 0.39 -28.49
C ASP A 245 13.70 -0.82 -27.82
N GLU A 246 14.63 -0.59 -26.90
CA GLU A 246 15.25 -1.67 -26.12
C GLU A 246 14.24 -2.40 -25.23
N ILE A 247 13.34 -1.66 -24.55
CA ILE A 247 12.26 -2.24 -23.75
C ILE A 247 11.37 -3.13 -24.61
N LEU A 248 10.90 -2.65 -25.76
CA LEU A 248 10.00 -3.43 -26.61
C LEU A 248 10.69 -4.64 -27.26
N LYS A 249 11.99 -4.53 -27.61
CA LYS A 249 12.78 -5.69 -28.06
C LYS A 249 12.90 -6.75 -26.97
N ASN A 250 13.20 -6.36 -25.73
CA ASN A 250 13.26 -7.30 -24.61
C ASN A 250 11.88 -7.89 -24.28
N TRP A 251 10.80 -7.11 -24.39
CA TRP A 251 9.43 -7.60 -24.24
C TRP A 251 9.10 -8.67 -25.28
N LYS A 252 9.39 -8.41 -26.56
CA LYS A 252 9.19 -9.37 -27.65
C LYS A 252 9.96 -10.67 -27.44
N ALA A 253 11.18 -10.58 -26.94
CA ALA A 253 12.00 -11.74 -26.58
C ALA A 253 11.52 -12.48 -25.31
N GLY A 254 10.37 -12.10 -24.72
CA GLY A 254 9.77 -12.77 -23.56
C GLY A 254 10.43 -12.44 -22.22
N ARG A 255 11.31 -11.42 -22.16
CA ARG A 255 12.07 -11.09 -20.93
C ARG A 255 11.27 -10.37 -19.85
N PHE A 256 10.05 -9.94 -20.16
CA PHE A 256 9.11 -9.35 -19.20
C PHE A 256 7.84 -10.22 -19.04
N PRO A 257 7.96 -11.41 -18.42
CA PRO A 257 6.87 -12.37 -18.36
C PRO A 257 5.67 -11.90 -17.52
N ASN A 258 5.87 -10.92 -16.63
CA ASN A 258 4.80 -10.39 -15.78
C ASN A 258 4.15 -9.12 -16.34
N LEU A 259 4.81 -8.40 -17.25
CA LEU A 259 4.33 -7.11 -17.72
C LEU A 259 3.03 -7.27 -18.53
N GLU A 260 1.99 -6.59 -18.06
CA GLU A 260 0.66 -6.52 -18.65
C GLU A 260 0.30 -5.08 -19.06
N TYR A 261 0.87 -4.09 -18.38
CA TYR A 261 0.61 -2.69 -18.68
C TYR A 261 1.85 -1.83 -18.48
N LEU A 262 2.17 -1.00 -19.48
CA LEU A 262 3.19 0.03 -19.41
C LEU A 262 2.60 1.36 -19.91
N LEU A 263 2.75 2.41 -19.12
CA LEU A 263 2.57 3.80 -19.55
C LEU A 263 3.87 4.55 -19.28
N VAL A 264 4.39 5.23 -20.30
CA VAL A 264 5.50 6.16 -20.17
C VAL A 264 5.10 7.50 -20.76
N ASP A 265 5.14 8.54 -19.94
CA ASP A 265 5.07 9.94 -20.33
C ASP A 265 6.47 10.55 -20.22
N SER A 266 7.00 11.03 -21.34
CA SER A 266 8.31 11.69 -21.40
C SER A 266 8.36 12.74 -22.50
N GLN A 267 8.92 13.91 -22.17
CA GLN A 267 9.21 14.95 -23.16
C GLN A 267 10.26 14.55 -24.20
N PHE A 268 11.02 13.48 -23.95
CA PHE A 268 12.05 12.96 -24.86
C PHE A 268 11.50 11.90 -25.82
N ILE A 269 10.23 11.53 -25.69
CA ILE A 269 9.53 10.73 -26.70
C ILE A 269 9.15 11.66 -27.84
N THR A 270 9.84 11.53 -28.98
CA THR A 270 9.68 12.41 -30.14
C THR A 270 9.39 11.64 -31.42
N ASN A 271 8.82 12.32 -32.41
CA ASN A 271 8.48 11.71 -33.71
C ASN A 271 9.65 11.66 -34.70
N ASN A 272 10.76 12.38 -34.45
CA ASN A 272 11.52 12.95 -35.55
C ASN A 272 12.84 12.24 -35.92
N GLU A 273 13.40 11.32 -35.14
CA GLU A 273 14.76 10.82 -35.46
C GLU A 273 15.01 9.34 -35.12
N THR A 274 14.45 8.82 -34.03
CA THR A 274 14.71 7.46 -33.54
C THR A 274 13.48 6.57 -33.68
N THR A 275 13.63 5.48 -34.43
CA THR A 275 12.57 4.49 -34.62
C THR A 275 12.49 3.53 -33.43
N ILE A 276 11.27 3.11 -33.12
CA ILE A 276 10.96 2.09 -32.12
C ILE A 276 10.50 0.85 -32.89
N LEU A 277 11.21 -0.27 -32.74
CA LEU A 277 11.02 -1.47 -33.56
C LEU A 277 11.10 -1.19 -35.07
N GLY A 278 11.94 -0.22 -35.48
CA GLY A 278 12.07 0.19 -36.88
C GLY A 278 10.91 1.03 -37.42
N MET A 279 9.95 1.43 -36.56
CA MET A 279 8.81 2.27 -36.93
C MET A 279 8.91 3.65 -36.27
N SER A 280 8.37 4.68 -36.92
CA SER A 280 8.12 5.97 -36.27
C SER A 280 7.03 5.85 -35.20
N LEU A 281 6.97 6.80 -34.27
CA LEU A 281 5.97 6.78 -33.20
C LEU A 281 4.52 6.84 -33.72
N LEU A 282 4.30 7.50 -34.87
CA LEU A 282 3.01 7.55 -35.56
C LEU A 282 2.64 6.20 -36.18
N GLU A 283 3.59 5.51 -36.81
CA GLU A 283 3.37 4.18 -37.39
C GLU A 283 3.12 3.11 -36.33
N LEU A 284 3.71 3.28 -35.13
CA LEU A 284 3.53 2.40 -33.99
C LEU A 284 2.14 2.53 -33.35
N HIS A 285 1.46 3.67 -33.54
CA HIS A 285 0.14 3.91 -32.96
C HIS A 285 -0.89 2.89 -33.48
N GLY A 286 -1.55 2.20 -32.56
CA GLY A 286 -2.58 1.21 -32.88
C GLY A 286 -2.03 -0.10 -33.45
N LYS A 287 -0.70 -0.31 -33.40
CA LYS A 287 -0.11 -1.59 -33.80
C LYS A 287 -0.27 -2.63 -32.71
N ASP A 288 -0.54 -3.84 -33.15
CA ASP A 288 -0.41 -5.03 -32.32
C ASP A 288 0.96 -5.66 -32.57
N ILE A 289 1.64 -6.02 -31.48
CA ILE A 289 2.87 -6.80 -31.50
C ILE A 289 2.66 -8.09 -30.70
N GLN A 290 3.46 -9.10 -31.00
CA GLN A 290 3.44 -10.38 -30.30
C GLN A 290 4.86 -10.71 -29.82
N THR A 291 4.94 -11.46 -28.73
CA THR A 291 6.20 -12.08 -28.31
C THR A 291 6.64 -13.12 -29.33
N ASP A 292 7.96 -13.35 -29.42
CA ASP A 292 8.55 -14.23 -30.43
C ASP A 292 8.16 -15.71 -30.22
N ASP A 293 7.85 -16.09 -28.97
CA ASP A 293 7.30 -17.39 -28.60
C ASP A 293 5.78 -17.50 -28.83
N GLY A 294 5.13 -16.42 -29.24
CA GLY A 294 3.71 -16.33 -29.47
C GLY A 294 2.81 -16.31 -28.22
N SER A 295 3.37 -16.30 -27.00
CA SER A 295 2.61 -16.45 -25.75
C SER A 295 1.80 -15.21 -25.33
N LYS A 296 2.17 -14.02 -25.83
CA LYS A 296 1.48 -12.76 -25.52
C LYS A 296 1.36 -11.87 -26.73
N LYS A 297 0.28 -11.09 -26.79
CA LYS A 297 0.13 -9.93 -27.69
C LYS A 297 0.00 -8.64 -26.89
N ALA A 298 0.42 -7.53 -27.48
CA ALA A 298 0.22 -6.21 -26.92
C ALA A 298 -0.22 -5.22 -27.98
N THR A 299 -1.15 -4.34 -27.61
CA THR A 299 -1.55 -3.19 -28.41
C THR A 299 -0.78 -1.96 -27.94
N ILE A 300 -0.17 -1.24 -28.88
CA ILE A 300 0.57 -0.01 -28.61
C ILE A 300 -0.29 1.19 -28.96
N ARG A 301 -0.35 2.18 -28.06
CA ARG A 301 -0.98 3.48 -28.30
C ARG A 301 0.01 4.57 -27.96
N SER A 302 0.27 5.44 -28.91
CA SER A 302 1.12 6.63 -28.71
C SER A 302 0.33 7.91 -28.94
N ARG A 303 0.57 8.96 -28.14
CA ARG A 303 0.00 10.28 -28.40
C ARG A 303 0.90 11.36 -27.82
N GLY A 304 1.45 12.21 -28.68
CA GLY A 304 2.36 13.27 -28.25
C GLY A 304 3.59 12.67 -27.55
N GLN A 305 3.71 12.96 -26.26
CA GLN A 305 4.83 12.54 -25.41
C GLN A 305 4.55 11.24 -24.63
N TRP A 306 3.44 10.55 -24.93
CA TRP A 306 3.01 9.36 -24.20
C TRP A 306 3.04 8.11 -25.08
N ILE A 307 3.46 6.99 -24.49
CA ILE A 307 3.30 5.65 -25.03
C ILE A 307 2.62 4.75 -23.99
N VAL A 308 1.67 3.94 -24.45
CA VAL A 308 0.94 2.96 -23.66
C VAL A 308 1.05 1.61 -24.37
N ILE A 309 1.38 0.57 -23.61
CA ILE A 309 1.42 -0.81 -24.06
C ILE A 309 0.48 -1.60 -23.15
N SER A 310 -0.47 -2.31 -23.74
CA SER A 310 -1.39 -3.19 -23.01
C SER A 310 -1.23 -4.60 -23.54
N ALA A 311 -0.65 -5.47 -22.72
CA ALA A 311 -0.33 -6.86 -23.05
C ALA A 311 -1.35 -7.84 -22.46
N THR A 312 -1.67 -8.87 -23.23
CA THR A 312 -2.57 -9.95 -22.84
C THR A 312 -1.96 -11.29 -23.24
N LYS A 313 -2.20 -12.33 -22.45
CA LYS A 313 -1.82 -13.70 -22.81
C LYS A 313 -2.68 -14.17 -23.99
N ILE A 314 -2.06 -14.92 -24.88
CA ILE A 314 -2.74 -15.65 -25.94
C ILE A 314 -3.01 -17.05 -25.38
N GLU A 315 -4.28 -17.41 -25.27
CA GLU A 315 -4.73 -18.76 -24.91
C GLU A 315 -4.50 -19.75 -26.06
#